data_AF-A0A4Q3UZN2-F1
#
_entry.id   AF-A0A4Q3UZN2-F1
#
_cell.length_a   1.000
_cell.length_b   1.000
_cell.length_c   1.000
_cell.angle_alpha   90.00
_cell.angle_beta   90.00
_cell.angle_gamma   90.00
#
_symmetry.space_group_name_H-M   'P 1'
#
loop_
_entity.id
_entity.type
_entity.pdbx_description
1 polymer ?
#
loop_
_entity_poly.entity_id
_entity_poly.type
_entity_poly.pdbx_seq_one_letter_code
_entity_poly.pdbx_strand_id
1 'polypeptide(L)'
;METRKILFDGLHNFRDFGGYDAGGRKMVTGRLFRSANHALASEADLARLREMGIGAVIDLRRPSERERQPSRRWADFAGTVIENDDHDEGAETWDTFMSQWDMTEDTFRGYMMRYYTRAPHLPRLVE
;
A
#
# COMPACT_ATOMS: atom_id res chain seq x y z
N MET A 1 10.00 24.30 -0.38
CA MET A 1 10.12 22.84 -0.29
C MET A 1 9.07 22.28 -1.23
N GLU A 2 9.46 21.82 -2.43
CA GLU A 2 8.47 21.24 -3.34
C GLU A 2 7.79 20.05 -2.66
N THR A 3 6.46 20.02 -2.75
CA THR A 3 5.67 19.01 -2.09
C THR A 3 5.85 17.70 -2.86
N ARG A 4 6.54 16.71 -2.29
CA ARG A 4 6.69 15.36 -2.87
C ARG A 4 5.38 14.60 -3.08
N LYS A 5 4.25 15.16 -2.62
CA LYS A 5 2.91 14.64 -2.89
C LYS A 5 2.50 15.06 -4.29
N ILE A 6 2.13 14.07 -5.09
CA ILE A 6 1.63 14.29 -6.44
C ILE A 6 0.12 14.05 -6.36
N LEU A 7 -0.67 15.05 -6.74
CA LEU A 7 -2.12 14.94 -6.69
C LEU A 7 -2.63 14.11 -7.87
N PHE A 8 -3.53 13.19 -7.57
CA PHE A 8 -4.30 12.37 -8.51
C PHE A 8 -5.77 12.47 -8.09
N ASP A 9 -6.69 12.20 -8.99
CA ASP A 9 -8.12 12.31 -8.73
C ASP A 9 -8.61 11.17 -7.83
N GLY A 10 -8.21 9.95 -8.18
CA GLY A 10 -8.64 8.71 -7.54
C GLY A 10 -7.53 7.95 -6.82
N LEU A 11 -6.24 8.28 -7.04
CA LEU A 11 -5.15 7.72 -6.23
C LEU A 11 -4.88 8.58 -5.00
N HIS A 12 -5.02 7.96 -3.84
CA HIS A 12 -4.71 8.63 -2.58
C HIS A 12 -3.25 8.46 -2.19
N ASN A 13 -2.73 9.48 -1.50
CA ASN A 13 -1.42 9.45 -0.86
C ASN A 13 -0.24 9.16 -1.79
N PHE A 14 -0.35 9.51 -3.09
CA PHE A 14 0.70 9.32 -4.07
C PHE A 14 1.88 10.27 -3.82
N ARG A 15 3.09 9.73 -3.67
CA ARG A 15 4.30 10.50 -3.35
C ARG A 15 5.56 9.93 -3.96
N ASP A 16 6.48 10.81 -4.32
CA ASP A 16 7.87 10.46 -4.60
C ASP A 16 8.63 10.17 -3.29
N PHE A 17 9.31 9.02 -3.24
CA PHE A 17 10.14 8.60 -2.12
C PHE A 17 11.58 9.11 -2.22
N GLY A 18 11.92 9.82 -3.30
CA GLY A 18 13.21 10.49 -3.44
C GLY A 18 13.45 11.59 -2.40
N GLY A 19 14.73 11.99 -2.31
CA GLY A 19 15.20 13.07 -1.46
C GLY A 19 15.40 12.73 0.02
N TYR A 20 14.99 11.53 0.48
CA TYR A 20 15.34 11.05 1.81
C TYR A 20 16.83 10.73 1.93
N ASP A 21 17.37 10.94 3.14
CA ASP A 21 18.71 10.49 3.49
C ASP A 21 18.77 8.96 3.54
N ALA A 22 19.81 8.41 2.92
CA ALA A 22 20.05 6.98 2.82
C ALA A 22 21.56 6.74 2.95
N GLY A 23 22.02 6.53 4.19
CA GLY A 23 23.41 6.18 4.49
C GLY A 23 24.42 7.20 3.95
N GLY A 24 24.21 8.49 4.22
CA GLY A 24 25.10 9.58 3.77
C GLY A 24 24.90 10.02 2.31
N ARG A 25 23.97 9.38 1.58
CA ARG A 25 23.52 9.79 0.24
C ARG A 25 22.05 10.20 0.26
N LYS A 26 21.57 10.72 -0.86
CA LYS A 26 20.13 11.02 -1.07
C LYS A 26 19.51 9.99 -2.01
N MET A 27 18.28 9.56 -1.71
CA MET A 27 17.51 8.74 -2.64
C MET A 27 17.18 9.53 -3.92
N VAL A 28 17.34 8.87 -5.06
CA VAL A 28 17.05 9.44 -6.39
C VAL A 28 15.55 9.74 -6.51
N THR A 29 15.21 10.94 -6.97
CA THR A 29 13.83 11.37 -7.24
C THR A 29 13.30 10.79 -8.56
N GLY A 30 11.98 10.65 -8.66
CA GLY A 30 11.31 10.17 -9.86
C GLY A 30 11.51 8.68 -10.17
N ARG A 31 12.00 7.89 -9.20
CA ARG A 31 12.30 6.46 -9.39
C ARG A 31 11.48 5.52 -8.52
N LEU A 32 11.11 5.94 -7.31
CA LEU A 32 10.33 5.13 -6.38
C LEU A 32 9.18 5.97 -5.86
N PHE A 33 7.96 5.47 -6.06
CA PHE A 33 6.75 6.12 -5.61
C PHE A 33 6.00 5.21 -4.63
N ARG A 34 5.16 5.82 -3.80
CA ARG A 34 4.20 5.12 -2.94
C ARG A 34 2.82 5.74 -3.09
N SER A 35 1.79 4.92 -2.97
CA SER A 35 0.38 5.33 -3.03
C SER A 35 -0.48 4.39 -2.16
N ALA A 36 -1.75 4.74 -2.00
CA ALA A 36 -2.78 3.77 -1.62
C ALA A 36 -3.14 2.88 -2.83
N ASN A 37 -4.18 2.04 -2.68
CA ASN A 37 -4.65 1.17 -3.77
C ASN A 37 -5.11 1.98 -5.01
N HIS A 38 -5.07 1.33 -6.18
CA HIS A 38 -5.39 1.96 -7.47
C HIS A 38 -6.81 1.64 -7.95
N ALA A 39 -7.71 1.17 -7.09
CA ALA A 39 -9.04 0.74 -7.51
C ALA A 39 -9.92 1.89 -8.01
N LEU A 40 -9.67 3.10 -7.50
CA LEU A 40 -10.43 4.30 -7.84
C LEU A 40 -9.73 5.21 -8.87
N ALA A 41 -8.59 4.80 -9.43
CA ALA A 41 -7.83 5.62 -10.39
C ALA A 41 -8.72 6.07 -11.56
N SER A 42 -8.79 7.37 -11.87
CA SER A 42 -9.53 7.89 -13.02
C SER A 42 -8.84 7.58 -14.35
N GLU A 43 -9.50 7.80 -15.50
CA GLU A 43 -8.80 7.68 -16.80
C GLU A 43 -7.63 8.67 -16.92
N ALA A 44 -7.80 9.88 -16.38
CA ALA A 44 -6.74 10.88 -16.35
C ALA A 44 -5.57 10.42 -15.46
N ASP A 45 -5.86 9.77 -14.33
CA ASP A 45 -4.84 9.19 -13.47
C ASP A 45 -4.06 8.10 -14.18
N LEU A 46 -4.75 7.20 -14.89
CA LEU A 46 -4.13 6.10 -15.64
C LEU A 46 -3.23 6.62 -16.78
N ALA A 47 -3.69 7.62 -17.52
CA ALA A 47 -2.88 8.30 -18.53
C ALA A 47 -1.64 8.96 -17.92
N ARG A 48 -1.79 9.61 -16.77
CA ARG A 48 -0.67 10.24 -16.06
C ARG A 48 0.35 9.21 -15.53
N LEU A 49 -0.11 8.10 -14.97
CA LEU A 49 0.79 7.00 -14.55
C LEU A 49 1.57 6.42 -15.73
N ARG A 50 0.94 6.34 -16.91
CA ARG A 50 1.60 5.95 -18.16
C ARG A 50 2.67 6.96 -18.58
N GLU A 51 2.35 8.26 -18.58
CA GLU A 51 3.29 9.34 -18.91
C GLU A 51 4.49 9.39 -17.95
N MET A 52 4.25 9.07 -16.67
CA MET A 52 5.31 8.93 -15.67
C MET A 52 6.22 7.73 -15.92
N GLY A 53 5.86 6.82 -16.83
CA GLY A 53 6.67 5.67 -17.18
C GLY A 53 6.74 4.61 -16.08
N ILE A 54 5.66 4.44 -15.28
CA ILE A 54 5.61 3.42 -14.23
C ILE A 54 5.71 2.02 -14.87
N GLY A 55 6.89 1.40 -14.78
CA GLY A 55 7.19 0.09 -15.35
C GLY A 55 7.06 -1.08 -14.38
N ALA A 56 6.84 -0.83 -13.08
CA ALA A 56 6.63 -1.86 -12.09
C ALA A 56 5.66 -1.39 -11.00
N VAL A 57 4.83 -2.31 -10.51
CA VAL A 57 3.93 -2.09 -9.38
C VAL A 57 4.10 -3.24 -8.38
N ILE A 58 4.33 -2.89 -7.12
CA ILE A 58 4.37 -3.85 -6.01
C ILE A 58 3.06 -3.68 -5.23
N ASP A 59 2.10 -4.59 -5.45
CA ASP A 59 0.80 -4.58 -4.77
C ASP A 59 0.88 -5.46 -3.52
N LEU A 60 1.19 -4.82 -2.38
CA LEU A 60 1.37 -5.48 -1.09
C LEU A 60 0.06 -5.95 -0.44
N ARG A 61 -1.09 -5.58 -1.02
CA ARG A 61 -2.41 -5.99 -0.54
C ARG A 61 -2.58 -7.49 -0.69
N ARG A 62 -3.35 -8.09 0.20
CA ARG A 62 -3.69 -9.52 0.13
C ARG A 62 -4.65 -9.80 -1.04
N PRO A 63 -4.78 -11.07 -1.47
CA PRO A 63 -5.70 -11.45 -2.53
C PRO A 63 -7.15 -10.99 -2.28
N SER A 64 -7.67 -11.16 -1.06
CA SER A 64 -9.04 -10.73 -0.69
C SER A 64 -9.26 -9.23 -0.88
N GLU A 65 -8.29 -8.41 -0.52
CA GLU A 65 -8.32 -6.96 -0.73
C GLU A 65 -8.27 -6.59 -2.21
N ARG A 66 -7.48 -7.32 -3.03
CA ARG A 66 -7.39 -7.10 -4.48
C ARG A 66 -8.69 -7.53 -5.18
N GLU A 67 -9.34 -8.60 -4.76
CA GLU A 67 -10.63 -9.03 -5.29
C GLU A 67 -11.75 -8.02 -4.96
N ARG A 68 -11.79 -7.51 -3.72
CA ARG A 68 -12.77 -6.49 -3.30
C ARG A 68 -12.55 -5.14 -3.99
N GLN A 69 -11.30 -4.79 -4.24
CA GLN A 69 -10.91 -3.50 -4.82
C GLN A 69 -9.88 -3.73 -5.95
N PRO A 70 -10.32 -4.21 -7.12
CA PRO A 70 -9.42 -4.57 -8.21
C PRO A 70 -8.64 -3.34 -8.70
N SER A 71 -7.33 -3.51 -8.81
CA SER A 71 -6.39 -2.48 -9.24
C SER A 71 -6.66 -2.10 -10.70
N ARG A 72 -6.92 -0.81 -11.00
CA ARG A 72 -7.08 -0.35 -12.39
C ARG A 72 -5.72 -0.15 -13.06
N ARG A 73 -5.64 -0.38 -14.37
CA ARG A 73 -4.45 -0.16 -15.22
C ARG A 73 -4.89 0.43 -16.56
N TRP A 74 -4.00 1.17 -17.22
CA TRP A 74 -4.24 1.64 -18.58
C TRP A 74 -4.17 0.48 -19.59
N ALA A 75 -4.77 0.67 -20.76
CA ALA A 75 -4.69 -0.28 -21.86
C ALA A 75 -3.22 -0.55 -22.23
N ASP A 76 -2.87 -1.81 -22.50
CA ASP A 76 -1.52 -2.25 -22.85
C ASP A 76 -0.47 -2.01 -21.76
N PHE A 77 -0.87 -1.99 -20.48
CA PHE A 77 0.08 -2.00 -19.36
C PHE A 77 1.02 -3.21 -19.47
N ALA A 78 2.28 -2.95 -19.81
CA ALA A 78 3.33 -3.96 -19.99
C ALA A 78 4.34 -3.98 -18.82
N GLY A 79 4.04 -3.29 -17.72
CA GLY A 79 4.89 -3.27 -16.55
C GLY A 79 4.83 -4.58 -15.76
N THR A 80 5.83 -4.81 -14.92
CA THR A 80 5.82 -5.96 -14.00
C THR A 80 4.88 -5.68 -12.82
N VAL A 81 4.04 -6.65 -12.47
CA VAL A 81 3.26 -6.60 -11.23
C VAL A 81 3.78 -7.68 -10.30
N ILE A 82 4.19 -7.27 -9.11
CA ILE A 82 4.56 -8.18 -8.02
C ILE A 82 3.42 -8.10 -7.01
N GLU A 83 2.79 -9.23 -6.73
CA GLU A 83 1.64 -9.32 -5.84
C GLU A 83 1.98 -10.13 -4.59
N ASN A 84 1.25 -9.84 -3.51
CA ASN A 84 1.30 -10.63 -2.29
C ASN A 84 0.26 -11.78 -2.38
N ASP A 85 0.72 -13.02 -2.49
CA ASP A 85 -0.14 -14.21 -2.58
C ASP A 85 -0.46 -14.84 -1.20
N ASP A 86 -0.20 -14.10 -0.12
CA ASP A 86 -0.56 -14.49 1.23
C ASP A 86 -2.06 -14.29 1.49
N HIS A 87 -2.78 -15.41 1.58
CA HIS A 87 -4.21 -15.45 1.88
C HIS A 87 -4.51 -15.43 3.40
N ASP A 88 -3.51 -15.54 4.28
CA ASP A 88 -3.74 -15.63 5.71
C ASP A 88 -3.97 -14.25 6.34
N GLU A 89 -5.25 -13.96 6.56
CA GLU A 89 -5.83 -13.26 7.72
C GLU A 89 -4.87 -12.83 8.84
N GLY A 90 -4.24 -13.84 9.46
CA GLY A 90 -4.05 -13.89 10.89
C GLY A 90 -5.38 -14.10 11.62
N ALA A 91 -5.36 -14.73 12.80
CA ALA A 91 -6.56 -15.05 13.59
C ALA A 91 -7.36 -13.82 14.12
N GLU A 92 -6.88 -12.61 13.90
CA GLU A 92 -7.48 -11.36 14.42
C GLU A 92 -7.40 -10.26 13.36
N THR A 93 -8.34 -10.31 12.42
CA THR A 93 -8.39 -9.34 11.32
C THR A 93 -8.88 -7.99 11.84
N TRP A 94 -8.38 -6.89 11.25
CA TRP A 94 -8.80 -5.54 11.61
C TRP A 94 -10.32 -5.36 11.49
N ASP A 95 -10.91 -5.92 10.42
CA ASP A 95 -12.35 -5.84 10.17
C ASP A 95 -13.15 -6.59 11.26
N THR A 96 -12.67 -7.78 11.68
CA THR A 96 -13.30 -8.53 12.79
C THR A 96 -13.22 -7.74 14.09
N PHE A 97 -12.05 -7.23 14.43
CA PHE A 97 -11.85 -6.40 15.62
C PHE A 97 -12.78 -5.18 15.60
N MET A 98 -12.77 -4.40 14.51
CA MET A 98 -13.63 -3.22 14.34
C MET A 98 -15.11 -3.54 14.50
N SER A 99 -15.58 -4.69 14.00
CA SER A 99 -16.99 -5.08 14.10
C SER A 99 -17.46 -5.45 15.50
N GLN A 100 -16.53 -5.84 16.38
CA GLN A 100 -16.81 -6.29 17.76
C GLN A 100 -16.31 -5.30 18.82
N TRP A 101 -15.59 -4.25 18.41
CA TRP A 101 -14.94 -3.32 19.30
C TRP A 101 -15.94 -2.45 20.07
N ASP A 102 -15.75 -2.35 21.38
CA ASP A 102 -16.56 -1.55 22.30
C ASP A 102 -16.26 -0.04 22.27
N MET A 103 -15.43 0.41 21.31
CA MET A 103 -15.01 1.81 21.13
C MET A 103 -14.23 2.41 22.32
N THR A 104 -13.68 1.58 23.22
CA THR A 104 -12.86 2.07 24.34
C THR A 104 -11.38 2.17 23.96
N GLU A 105 -10.67 3.11 24.58
CA GLU A 105 -9.22 3.27 24.40
C GLU A 105 -8.46 2.00 24.80
N ASP A 106 -8.85 1.39 25.92
CA ASP A 106 -8.15 0.24 26.50
C ASP A 106 -8.20 -0.99 25.59
N THR A 107 -9.36 -1.30 25.01
CA THR A 107 -9.49 -2.43 24.08
C THR A 107 -8.76 -2.17 22.77
N PHE A 108 -8.77 -0.92 22.27
CA PHE A 108 -8.00 -0.53 21.09
C PHE A 108 -6.49 -0.66 21.32
N ARG A 109 -6.01 -0.13 22.45
CA ARG A 109 -4.61 -0.23 22.87
C ARG A 109 -4.20 -1.69 23.01
N GLY A 110 -5.02 -2.52 23.65
CA GLY A 110 -4.77 -3.95 23.80
C GLY A 110 -4.68 -4.69 22.47
N TYR A 111 -5.57 -4.39 21.52
CA TYR A 111 -5.51 -4.90 20.15
C TYR A 111 -4.21 -4.48 19.45
N MET A 112 -3.90 -3.19 19.45
CA MET A 112 -2.70 -2.66 18.77
C MET A 112 -1.42 -3.28 19.34
N MET A 113 -1.28 -3.32 20.67
CA MET A 113 -0.11 -3.91 21.32
C MET A 113 0.05 -5.40 20.97
N ARG A 114 -1.05 -6.16 21.00
CA ARG A 114 -1.02 -7.59 20.66
C ARG A 114 -0.67 -7.84 19.20
N TYR A 115 -1.26 -7.06 18.28
CA TYR A 115 -0.96 -7.13 16.85
C TYR A 115 0.52 -6.81 16.59
N TYR A 116 1.02 -5.66 17.04
CA TYR A 116 2.41 -5.26 16.78
C TYR A 116 3.45 -6.14 17.49
N THR A 117 3.08 -6.81 18.60
CA THR A 117 3.95 -7.80 19.24
C THR A 117 4.01 -9.10 18.44
N ARG A 118 2.89 -9.58 17.91
CA ARG A 118 2.82 -10.87 17.21
C ARG A 118 3.22 -10.78 15.74
N ALA A 119 2.86 -9.70 15.05
CA ALA A 119 3.01 -9.57 13.61
C ALA A 119 4.44 -9.87 13.11
N PRO A 120 5.52 -9.34 13.71
CA PRO A 120 6.89 -9.64 13.28
C PRO A 120 7.34 -11.09 13.50
N HIS A 121 6.60 -11.86 14.31
CA HIS A 121 6.90 -13.24 14.67
C HIS A 121 5.91 -14.24 14.07
N LEU A 122 5.06 -13.80 13.14
CA LEU A 122 4.19 -14.71 12.40
C LEU A 122 5.07 -15.69 11.62
N PRO A 123 4.79 -17.01 11.64
CA PRO A 123 5.62 -18.01 10.99
C PRO A 123 6.01 -17.64 9.55
N ARG A 124 5.08 -17.07 8.78
CA ARG A 124 5.27 -16.58 7.40
C ARG A 124 6.28 -15.44 7.20
N LEU A 125 6.76 -14.78 8.26
CA LEU A 125 7.72 -13.67 8.18
C LEU A 125 9.12 -14.04 8.72
N VAL A 126 9.26 -15.20 9.35
CA VAL A 126 10.48 -15.62 10.05
C VAL A 126 11.12 -16.88 9.44
N GLU A 127 10.35 -17.65 8.66
CA GLU A 127 10.84 -18.74 7.81
C GLU A 127 11.13 -18.27 6.38
#